data_AF-A0A6G7YD53-F1
#
_entry.id   AF-A0A6G7YD53-F1
#
_cell.length_a   1.000
_cell.length_b   1.000
_cell.length_c   1.000
_cell.angle_alpha   90.00
_cell.angle_beta   90.00
_cell.angle_gamma   90.00
#
_symmetry.space_group_name_H-M   'P 1'
#
loop_
_entity.id
_entity.type
_entity.pdbx_description
1 polymer ?
#
loop_
_entity_poly.entity_id
_entity_poly.type
_entity_poly.pdbx_seq_one_letter_code
_entity_poly.pdbx_strand_id
1 'polypeptide(L)'
;MVQTALLWDFDNVIVGKAHLRELASTLGALVDSGAPRIAAAHRHRYLAYRLLLSEHGFEVLSGGRRASGADRELLKRGRHLLGLGTRRFVVASNDGRFSALAPPGELQVVTMDPRQVSRRLARAAIDVRVLHIPNVGNRPEG
;
A
#
# COMPACT_ATOMS: atom_id res chain seq x y z
N MET A 1 4.68 8.80 21.21
CA MET A 1 3.78 8.58 20.06
C MET A 1 4.29 7.37 19.28
N VAL A 2 3.42 6.43 18.96
CA VAL A 2 3.77 5.28 18.10
C VAL A 2 3.83 5.80 16.66
N GLN A 3 5.00 5.76 16.03
CA GLN A 3 5.13 6.17 14.64
C GLN A 3 4.44 5.16 13.74
N THR A 4 3.50 5.64 12.93
CA THR A 4 2.74 4.87 11.94
C THR A 4 3.23 5.21 10.55
N ALA A 5 3.32 4.22 9.65
CA ALA A 5 3.59 4.44 8.24
C ALA A 5 2.57 3.72 7.35
N LEU A 6 2.29 4.31 6.18
CA LEU A 6 1.48 3.71 5.13
C LEU A 6 2.40 3.19 4.02
N LEU A 7 2.22 1.93 3.66
CA LEU A 7 2.85 1.28 2.51
C LEU A 7 1.79 0.81 1.53
N TRP A 8 1.86 1.28 0.29
CA TRP A 8 0.91 0.97 -0.75
C TRP A 8 1.60 0.25 -1.91
N ASP A 9 1.25 -1.01 -2.08
CA ASP A 9 1.54 -1.78 -3.27
C ASP A 9 0.49 -1.45 -4.33
N PHE A 10 0.84 -0.51 -5.21
CA PHE A 10 -0.05 0.03 -6.21
C PHE A 10 -0.35 -0.97 -7.34
N ASP A 11 0.42 -2.07 -7.41
CA ASP A 11 0.11 -3.14 -8.35
C ASP A 11 -0.99 -4.07 -7.83
N ASN A 12 -1.09 -4.26 -6.51
CA ASN A 12 -2.08 -5.12 -5.87
C ASN A 12 -3.39 -4.40 -5.50
N VAL A 13 -3.32 -3.16 -5.04
CA VAL A 13 -4.50 -2.38 -4.64
C VAL A 13 -4.64 -1.23 -5.62
N ILE A 14 -5.45 -1.44 -6.66
CA ILE A 14 -5.67 -0.48 -7.74
C ILE A 14 -7.16 -0.32 -8.03
N VAL A 15 -7.51 0.87 -8.52
CA VAL A 15 -8.81 1.19 -9.12
C VAL A 15 -8.62 1.81 -10.50
N GLY A 16 -9.70 1.94 -11.26
CA GLY A 16 -9.68 2.67 -12.52
C GLY A 16 -9.14 4.10 -12.35
N LYS A 17 -8.52 4.63 -13.41
CA LYS A 17 -7.84 5.95 -13.39
C LYS A 17 -8.72 7.08 -12.83
N ALA A 18 -10.02 7.06 -13.11
CA ALA A 18 -10.99 8.04 -12.62
C ALA A 18 -11.07 8.13 -11.08
N HIS A 19 -10.81 7.01 -10.39
CA HIS A 19 -10.93 6.91 -8.93
C HIS A 19 -9.57 6.94 -8.22
N LEU A 20 -8.46 7.09 -8.95
CA LEU A 20 -7.13 6.98 -8.36
C LEU A 20 -6.85 8.08 -7.32
N ARG A 21 -7.33 9.31 -7.57
CA ARG A 21 -7.19 10.43 -6.62
C ARG A 21 -7.95 10.17 -5.32
N GLU A 22 -9.17 9.63 -5.45
CA GLU A 22 -10.01 9.27 -4.30
C GLU A 22 -9.37 8.14 -3.48
N LEU A 23 -8.84 7.10 -4.14
CA LEU A 23 -8.11 6.03 -3.45
C LEU A 23 -6.87 6.58 -2.73
N ALA A 24 -6.06 7.40 -3.39
CA ALA A 24 -4.86 7.99 -2.78
C ALA A 24 -5.22 8.84 -1.55
N SER A 25 -6.27 9.66 -1.65
CA SER A 25 -6.76 10.47 -0.53
C SER A 25 -7.28 9.60 0.61
N THR A 26 -8.07 8.57 0.30
CA THR A 26 -8.64 7.64 1.29
C THR A 26 -7.54 6.91 2.03
N LEU A 27 -6.55 6.38 1.31
CA LEU A 27 -5.39 5.72 1.90
C LEU A 27 -4.58 6.69 2.75
N GLY A 28 -4.29 7.89 2.25
CA GLY A 28 -3.54 8.92 2.98
C GLY A 28 -4.19 9.33 4.29
N ALA A 29 -5.53 9.33 4.36
CA ALA A 29 -6.30 9.64 5.55
C ALA A 29 -6.28 8.54 6.64
N LEU A 30 -5.76 7.34 6.32
CA LEU A 30 -5.62 6.26 7.31
C LEU A 30 -4.44 6.46 8.28
N VAL A 31 -3.59 7.43 8.00
CA VAL A 31 -2.40 7.75 8.80
C VAL A 31 -2.32 9.26 9.04
N ASP A 32 -1.63 9.66 10.11
CA ASP A 32 -1.45 11.07 10.46
C ASP A 32 -0.83 11.90 9.30
N SER A 33 -1.05 13.21 9.30
CA SER A 33 -0.61 14.11 8.22
C SER A 33 0.92 14.12 8.01
N GLY A 34 1.70 13.88 9.06
CA GLY A 34 3.17 13.78 9.01
C GLY A 34 3.71 12.36 8.90
N ALA A 35 2.83 11.35 8.83
CA ALA A 35 3.26 9.96 8.72
C ALA A 35 3.86 9.68 7.33
N PRO A 36 4.92 8.84 7.24
CA PRO A 36 5.44 8.40 5.96
C PRO A 36 4.37 7.67 5.14
N ARG A 37 4.18 8.10 3.88
CA ARG A 37 3.29 7.47 2.90
C ARG A 37 4.12 7.04 1.70
N ILE A 38 4.26 5.74 1.50
CA ILE A 38 5.11 5.19 0.46
C ILE A 38 4.26 4.34 -0.46
N ALA A 39 4.28 4.64 -1.75
CA ALA A 39 3.71 3.79 -2.79
C ALA A 39 4.84 3.15 -3.60
N ALA A 40 4.67 1.93 -4.09
CA ALA A 40 5.53 1.41 -5.14
C ALA A 40 4.73 0.71 -6.22
N ALA A 41 5.28 0.74 -7.43
CA ALA A 41 4.67 0.14 -8.61
C ALA A 41 5.71 -0.32 -9.62
N HIS A 42 5.33 -1.22 -10.51
CA HIS A 42 6.12 -1.53 -11.71
C HIS A 42 6.37 -0.27 -12.55
N ARG A 43 7.49 -0.27 -13.30
CA ARG A 43 7.99 0.92 -14.01
C ARG A 43 6.94 1.66 -14.83
N HIS A 44 6.07 0.97 -15.56
CA HIS A 44 5.09 1.63 -16.42
C HIS A 44 4.05 2.41 -15.59
N ARG A 45 3.52 1.83 -14.51
CA ARG A 45 2.58 2.52 -13.60
C ARG A 45 3.27 3.63 -12.82
N TYR A 46 4.51 3.39 -12.36
CA TYR A 46 5.32 4.43 -11.74
C TYR A 46 5.45 5.66 -12.66
N LEU A 47 5.85 5.44 -13.93
CA LEU A 47 5.98 6.55 -14.88
C LEU A 47 4.65 7.25 -15.14
N ALA A 48 3.55 6.50 -15.22
CA ALA A 48 2.22 7.04 -15.51
C ALA A 48 1.62 7.85 -14.33
N TYR A 49 1.89 7.46 -13.09
CA TYR A 49 1.11 7.92 -11.94
C TYR A 49 1.91 8.55 -10.80
N ARG A 50 3.26 8.54 -10.85
CA ARG A 50 4.09 9.09 -9.75
C ARG A 50 3.76 10.54 -9.39
N LEU A 51 3.52 11.39 -10.39
CA LEU A 51 3.27 12.82 -10.14
C LEU A 51 1.95 13.00 -9.41
N LEU A 52 0.89 12.32 -9.87
CA LEU A 52 -0.41 12.32 -9.22
C LEU A 52 -0.30 11.83 -7.78
N LEU A 53 0.37 10.71 -7.54
CA LEU A 53 0.50 10.17 -6.18
C LEU A 53 1.36 11.08 -5.28
N SER A 54 2.38 11.74 -5.82
CA SER A 54 3.18 12.73 -5.09
C SER A 54 2.40 14.00 -4.74
N GLU A 55 1.46 14.46 -5.58
CA GLU A 55 0.51 15.53 -5.23
C GLU A 55 -0.32 15.17 -3.99
N HIS A 56 -0.57 13.88 -3.74
CA HIS A 56 -1.25 13.36 -2.56
C HIS A 56 -0.30 13.00 -1.40
N GLY A 57 0.97 13.43 -1.48
CA GLY A 57 1.95 13.30 -0.41
C GLY A 57 2.60 11.92 -0.32
N PHE A 58 2.53 11.09 -1.37
CA PHE A 58 3.25 9.82 -1.42
C PHE A 58 4.68 9.99 -1.94
N GLU A 59 5.63 9.37 -1.23
CA GLU A 59 6.90 8.96 -1.83
C GLU A 59 6.63 7.77 -2.75
N VAL A 60 6.90 7.91 -4.05
CA VAL A 60 6.59 6.87 -5.04
C VAL A 60 7.86 6.20 -5.51
N LEU A 61 7.97 4.90 -5.28
CA LEU A 61 9.12 4.08 -5.64
C LEU A 61 8.85 3.30 -6.93
N SER A 62 9.87 3.20 -7.78
CA SER A 62 9.83 2.37 -8.99
C SER A 62 10.38 0.99 -8.69
N GLY A 63 9.56 -0.05 -8.87
CA GLY A 63 10.01 -1.44 -8.84
C GLY A 63 10.85 -1.86 -10.07
N GLY A 64 11.03 -0.97 -11.04
CA GLY A 64 11.71 -1.33 -12.29
C GLY A 64 10.88 -2.29 -13.15
N ARG A 65 11.58 -3.11 -13.95
CA ARG A 65 10.97 -4.03 -14.95
C ARG A 65 10.83 -5.47 -14.47
N ARG A 66 11.42 -5.82 -13.32
CA ARG A 66 11.43 -7.19 -12.81
C ARG A 66 10.14 -7.49 -12.06
N ALA A 67 9.68 -8.74 -12.15
CA ALA A 67 8.59 -9.24 -11.33
C ALA A 67 8.92 -9.02 -9.84
N SER A 68 7.90 -8.60 -9.07
CA SER A 68 8.01 -8.26 -7.66
C SER A 68 8.99 -7.14 -7.30
N GLY A 69 9.38 -6.31 -8.27
CA GLY A 69 10.27 -5.19 -8.01
C GLY A 69 9.66 -4.18 -7.04
N ALA A 70 8.36 -3.89 -7.18
CA ALA A 70 7.64 -2.97 -6.30
C ALA A 70 7.64 -3.45 -4.84
N ASP A 71 7.32 -4.73 -4.63
CA ASP A 71 7.29 -5.35 -3.30
C ASP A 71 8.66 -5.29 -2.61
N ARG A 72 9.74 -5.52 -3.37
CA ARG A 72 11.10 -5.46 -2.83
C ARG A 72 11.45 -4.06 -2.34
N GLU A 73 11.12 -3.03 -3.12
CA GLU A 73 11.37 -1.64 -2.73
C GLU A 73 10.51 -1.23 -1.53
N LEU A 74 9.22 -1.63 -1.48
CA LEU A 74 8.37 -1.36 -0.33
C LEU A 74 8.86 -2.07 0.94
N LEU A 75 9.25 -3.34 0.85
CA LEU A 75 9.77 -4.08 2.00
C LEU A 75 11.10 -3.49 2.49
N LYS A 76 11.97 -3.08 1.57
CA LYS A 76 13.22 -2.37 1.91
C LYS A 76 12.91 -1.08 2.66
N ARG A 77 11.97 -0.28 2.14
CA ARG A 77 11.56 0.99 2.77
C ARG A 77 10.88 0.78 4.12
N GLY A 78 10.01 -0.22 4.24
CA GLY A 78 9.37 -0.60 5.51
C GLY A 78 10.38 -1.04 6.57
N ARG A 79 11.38 -1.84 6.21
CA ARG A 79 12.48 -2.21 7.13
C ARG A 79 13.34 -1.04 7.55
N HIS A 80 13.59 -0.10 6.65
CA HIS A 80 14.29 1.13 7.00
C HIS A 80 13.47 1.95 8.02
N LEU A 81 12.16 2.08 7.81
CA LEU A 81 11.26 2.78 8.75
C LEU A 81 11.18 2.09 10.13
N LEU A 82 11.20 0.76 10.17
CA LEU A 82 11.35 0.00 11.42
C LEU A 82 12.64 0.42 12.17
N GLY A 83 13.75 0.53 11.45
CA GLY A 83 15.03 0.99 12.01
C GLY A 83 15.00 2.43 12.54
N LEU A 84 14.11 3.27 11.99
CA LEU A 84 13.87 4.64 12.45
C LEU A 84 12.83 4.74 13.59
N GLY A 85 12.28 3.61 14.04
CA GLY A 85 11.33 3.56 15.16
C GLY A 85 9.86 3.57 14.77
N THR A 86 9.52 3.41 13.47
CA THR A 86 8.15 3.05 13.07
C THR A 86 7.80 1.70 13.69
N ARG A 87 6.60 1.61 14.27
CA ARG A 87 6.11 0.38 14.90
C ARG A 87 4.83 -0.10 14.23
N ARG A 88 3.91 0.82 13.94
CA ARG A 88 2.65 0.49 13.27
C ARG A 88 2.75 0.67 11.76
N PHE A 89 2.24 -0.32 11.01
CA PHE A 89 2.11 -0.25 9.56
C PHE A 89 0.66 -0.38 9.13
N VAL A 90 0.24 0.50 8.23
CA VAL A 90 -0.94 0.32 7.39
C VAL A 90 -0.43 -0.13 6.01
N VAL A 91 -0.81 -1.32 5.56
CA VAL A 91 -0.34 -1.90 4.30
C VAL A 91 -1.51 -2.09 3.35
N ALA A 92 -1.52 -1.36 2.24
CA ALA A 92 -2.40 -1.62 1.11
C ALA A 92 -1.73 -2.61 0.15
N SER A 93 -1.89 -3.91 0.42
CA SER A 93 -1.41 -5.02 -0.41
C SER A 93 -2.18 -6.30 -0.05
N ASN A 94 -2.15 -7.27 -0.96
CA ASN A 94 -2.69 -8.61 -0.74
C ASN A 94 -1.58 -9.66 -0.48
N ASP A 95 -0.31 -9.28 -0.60
CA ASP A 95 0.83 -10.20 -0.61
C ASP A 95 1.33 -10.59 0.80
N GLY A 96 1.53 -11.89 1.01
CA GLY A 96 1.99 -12.49 2.27
C GLY A 96 3.36 -12.02 2.76
N ARG A 97 4.22 -11.50 1.88
CA ARG A 97 5.57 -11.02 2.24
C ARG A 97 5.54 -9.80 3.14
N PHE A 98 4.49 -8.99 3.08
CA PHE A 98 4.30 -7.84 3.97
C PHE A 98 4.04 -8.22 5.43
N SER A 99 3.72 -9.49 5.71
CA SER A 99 3.63 -10.00 7.08
C SER A 99 4.96 -9.90 7.85
N ALA A 100 6.08 -9.63 7.17
CA ALA A 100 7.40 -9.50 7.76
C ALA A 100 7.70 -8.08 8.32
N LEU A 101 6.80 -7.11 8.11
CA LEU A 101 7.04 -5.70 8.46
C LEU A 101 6.59 -5.31 9.86
N ALA A 102 5.74 -6.09 10.52
CA ALA A 102 5.33 -5.74 11.88
C ALA A 102 5.34 -6.97 12.79
N PRO A 103 5.71 -6.79 14.06
CA PRO A 103 5.35 -7.74 15.10
C PRO A 103 3.82 -7.95 15.14
N PRO A 104 3.33 -9.06 15.71
CA PRO A 104 1.90 -9.23 15.97
C PRO A 104 1.35 -8.03 16.75
N GLY A 105 0.21 -7.47 16.33
CA GLY A 105 -0.39 -6.33 17.01
C GLY A 105 -0.22 -4.97 16.31
N GLU A 106 0.68 -4.87 15.33
CA GLU A 106 1.09 -3.58 14.76
C GLU A 106 0.86 -3.45 13.24
N LEU A 107 0.17 -4.42 12.62
CA LEU A 107 -0.10 -4.45 11.17
C LEU A 107 -1.59 -4.32 10.86
N GLN A 108 -1.99 -3.28 10.14
CA GLN A 108 -3.30 -3.17 9.52
C GLN A 108 -3.17 -3.41 8.02
N VAL A 109 -4.09 -4.18 7.44
CA VAL A 109 -4.13 -4.45 6.00
C VAL A 109 -5.31 -3.71 5.39
N VAL A 110 -5.09 -3.17 4.19
CA VAL A 110 -6.11 -2.46 3.40
C VAL A 110 -6.21 -3.13 2.03
N THR A 111 -7.42 -3.43 1.59
CA THR A 111 -7.66 -4.12 0.31
C THR A 111 -8.96 -3.67 -0.32
N MET A 112 -9.15 -3.96 -1.61
CA MET A 112 -10.44 -3.83 -2.30
C MET A 112 -11.26 -5.13 -2.24
N ASP A 113 -10.61 -6.28 -2.06
CA ASP A 113 -11.27 -7.59 -2.00
C ASP A 113 -10.59 -8.47 -0.94
N PRO A 114 -11.26 -8.77 0.19
CA PRO A 114 -10.66 -9.55 1.27
C PRO A 114 -10.30 -10.98 0.85
N ARG A 115 -10.90 -11.52 -0.22
CA ARG A 115 -10.59 -12.87 -0.72
C ARG A 115 -9.22 -12.95 -1.40
N GLN A 116 -8.66 -11.82 -1.82
CA GLN A 116 -7.34 -11.76 -2.44
C GLN A 116 -6.22 -11.67 -1.40
N VAL A 117 -6.51 -11.27 -0.17
CA VAL A 117 -5.52 -11.16 0.90
C VAL A 117 -5.00 -12.55 1.24
N SER A 118 -3.69 -12.73 1.14
CA SER A 118 -3.08 -14.02 1.49
C SER A 118 -3.34 -14.39 2.95
N ARG A 119 -3.52 -15.69 3.22
CA ARG A 119 -3.74 -16.19 4.59
C ARG A 119 -2.63 -15.78 5.55
N ARG A 120 -1.38 -15.72 5.06
CA ARG A 120 -0.21 -15.30 5.82
C ARG A 120 -0.32 -13.83 6.25
N LEU A 121 -0.71 -12.96 5.32
CA LEU A 121 -0.88 -11.54 5.61
C LEU A 121 -2.06 -11.32 6.58
N ALA A 122 -3.20 -11.96 6.33
CA ALA A 122 -4.39 -11.85 7.17
C ALA A 122 -4.13 -12.29 8.62
N ARG A 123 -3.37 -13.37 8.85
CA ARG A 123 -3.03 -13.84 10.20
C ARG A 123 -2.09 -12.91 10.98
N ALA A 124 -1.24 -12.16 10.28
CA ALA A 124 -0.33 -11.22 10.91
C ALA A 124 -1.01 -9.88 11.21
N ALA A 125 -2.10 -9.57 10.52
CA ALA A 125 -2.82 -8.33 10.65
C ALA A 125 -3.73 -8.32 11.88
N ILE A 126 -3.81 -7.17 12.56
CA ILE A 126 -4.82 -6.93 13.60
C ILE A 126 -6.20 -6.64 13.01
N ASP A 127 -6.22 -6.12 11.79
CA ASP A 127 -7.43 -5.69 11.09
C ASP A 127 -7.19 -5.79 9.58
N VAL A 128 -8.22 -6.21 8.84
CA VAL A 128 -8.25 -6.21 7.38
C VAL A 128 -9.41 -5.29 6.96
N ARG A 129 -9.06 -4.07 6.57
CA ARG A 129 -10.02 -3.06 6.11
C ARG A 129 -10.26 -3.21 4.62
N VAL A 130 -11.52 -3.43 4.27
CA VAL A 130 -11.96 -3.44 2.87
C VAL A 130 -12.41 -2.02 2.50
N LEU A 131 -11.82 -1.47 1.43
CA LEU A 131 -12.25 -0.20 0.87
C LEU A 131 -13.31 -0.45 -0.20
N HIS A 132 -14.39 0.31 -0.11
CA HIS A 132 -15.44 0.35 -1.12
C HIS A 132 -15.40 1.73 -1.76
N ILE A 133 -14.94 1.80 -3.01
CA ILE A 133 -15.03 3.03 -3.81
C ILE A 133 -16.28 2.89 -4.69
N PRO A 134 -17.33 3.71 -4.47
CA PRO A 134 -18.56 3.62 -5.26
C PRO A 134 -18.27 3.79 -6.75
N ASN A 135 -18.94 3.01 -7.60
CA ASN A 135 -18.83 2.99 -9.07
C ASN A 135 -17.54 2.41 -9.68
N VAL A 136 -16.70 1.70 -8.93
CA VAL A 136 -15.74 0.79 -9.56
C VAL A 136 -16.51 -0.44 -10.06
N GLY A 137 -17.02 -0.37 -11.29
CA GLY A 137 -17.54 -1.52 -12.00
C GLY A 137 -16.49 -2.65 -11.94
N ASN A 138 -16.87 -3.78 -11.36
CA ASN A 138 -16.06 -4.99 -11.37
C ASN A 138 -15.74 -5.38 -12.83
N ARG A 139 -14.57 -5.00 -13.35
CA ARG A 139 -13.77 -5.71 -14.38
C ARG A 139 -12.52 -4.90 -14.74
N PRO A 140 -11.33 -5.52 -14.83
CA PRO A 140 -10.30 -5.01 -15.71
C PRO A 140 -10.75 -5.26 -17.15
N GLU A 141 -10.97 -4.20 -17.91
CA GLU A 141 -11.06 -4.29 -19.37
C GLU A 141 -9.64 -4.38 -19.95
N GLY A 142 -9.41 -5.40 -20.79
CA GLY A 142 -8.38 -5.42 -21.84
C GLY A 142 -6.95 -5.71 -21.41
#